data_AF-A0A5K0ZAY2-F1
#
_entry.id   AF-A0A5K0ZAY2-F1
#
_cell.length_a   1.000
_cell.length_b   1.000
_cell.length_c   1.000
_cell.angle_alpha   90.00
_cell.angle_beta   90.00
_cell.angle_gamma   90.00
#
_symmetry.space_group_name_H-M   'P 1'
#
loop_
_entity.id
_entity.type
_entity.pdbx_description
1 polymer ?
#
loop_
_entity_poly.entity_id
_entity_poly.type
_entity_poly.pdbx_seq_one_letter_code
_entity_poly.pdbx_strand_id
1 'polypeptide(L)' 'MEEEQEVESSRKPEKKVEDSLFVKVNMDGFPIGRKVDLRAYDSYESLSQGLQQLFSRFLD' A
#
# COMPACT_ATOMS: atom_id res chain seq x y z
N MET A 1 36.06 -17.13 33.29
CA MET A 1 34.71 -16.55 33.14
C MET A 1 34.94 -15.15 32.64
N GLU A 2 34.90 -15.01 31.32
CA GLU A 2 34.91 -13.70 30.65
C GLU A 2 33.46 -13.20 30.68
N GLU A 3 33.22 -12.00 31.21
CA GLU A 3 31.95 -11.29 31.06
C GLU A 3 32.13 -10.20 29.99
N GLU A 4 31.57 -10.47 28.82
CA GLU A 4 31.20 -9.51 27.77
C GLU A 4 29.72 -9.10 28.02
N GLN A 5 29.14 -7.97 27.63
CA GLN A 5 29.49 -6.77 26.88
C GLN A 5 28.29 -5.82 27.11
N GLU A 6 28.51 -4.53 27.33
CA GLU A 6 27.44 -3.53 27.38
C GLU A 6 27.13 -3.06 25.95
N VAL A 7 25.90 -3.33 25.49
CA VAL A 7 25.45 -3.02 24.12
C VAL A 7 24.76 -1.65 24.12
N GLU A 8 25.48 -0.58 23.81
CA GLU A 8 24.87 0.70 23.46
C GLU A 8 24.79 0.86 21.94
N SER A 9 23.70 0.35 21.34
CA SER A 9 23.38 0.63 19.94
C SER A 9 22.59 1.94 19.87
N SER A 10 23.27 3.00 19.46
CA SER A 10 22.71 4.33 19.22
C SER A 10 21.55 4.26 18.23
N ARG A 11 20.31 4.42 18.71
CA ARG A 11 19.11 4.40 17.86
C ARG A 11 19.04 5.69 17.04
N LYS A 12 19.34 5.58 15.75
CA LYS A 12 19.00 6.61 14.76
C LYS A 12 17.46 6.71 14.71
N PRO A 13 16.85 7.91 14.68
CA PRO A 13 15.41 8.02 14.54
C PRO A 13 15.02 7.57 13.14
N GLU A 14 14.55 6.34 13.02
CA GLU A 14 13.87 5.85 11.82
C GLU A 14 12.62 6.71 11.62
N LYS A 15 12.67 7.62 10.64
CA LYS A 15 11.45 8.17 10.07
C LYS A 15 10.66 6.97 9.56
N LYS A 16 9.57 6.61 10.24
CA LYS A 16 8.54 5.72 9.67
C LYS A 16 8.01 6.44 8.44
N VAL A 17 8.64 6.21 7.31
CA VAL A 17 8.00 6.42 6.03
C VAL A 17 6.84 5.44 6.09
N GLU A 18 5.62 5.94 6.28
CA GLU A 18 4.47 5.09 6.08
C GLU A 18 4.57 4.63 4.62
N ASP A 19 4.99 3.37 4.43
CA ASP A 19 5.21 2.79 3.11
C ASP A 19 3.91 2.83 2.30
N SER A 20 3.68 3.94 1.62
CA SER A 20 2.41 4.20 0.99
C SER A 20 2.20 3.18 -0.14
N LEU A 21 1.18 2.32 -0.03
CA LEU A 21 0.91 1.27 -1.01
C LEU A 21 -0.08 1.75 -2.07
N PHE A 22 0.16 2.93 -2.62
CA PHE A 22 -0.65 3.44 -3.70
C PHE A 22 -0.24 2.84 -5.03
N VAL A 23 -1.20 2.27 -5.75
CA VAL A 23 -1.00 1.74 -7.11
C VAL A 23 -1.86 2.50 -8.11
N LYS A 24 -1.42 2.53 -9.37
CA LYS A 24 -2.21 3.06 -10.48
C LYS A 24 -2.93 1.91 -11.16
N VAL A 25 -4.25 2.01 -11.24
CA VAL A 25 -5.10 1.06 -11.98
C VAL A 25 -5.52 1.71 -13.28
N ASN A 26 -5.24 1.05 -14.39
CA ASN A 26 -5.69 1.44 -15.73
C ASN A 26 -6.73 0.42 -16.21
N MET A 27 -7.79 0.88 -16.86
CA MET A 27 -8.80 0.03 -17.50
C MET A 27 -8.70 0.23 -19.01
N ASP A 28 -8.77 -0.87 -19.77
CA ASP A 28 -8.76 -0.82 -21.23
C ASP A 28 -9.93 0.02 -21.74
N GLY A 29 -9.66 0.86 -22.75
CA GLY A 29 -10.63 1.81 -23.28
C GLY A 29 -10.73 3.13 -22.50
N PHE A 30 -10.05 3.28 -21.36
CA PHE A 30 -10.09 4.50 -20.55
C PHE A 30 -8.75 5.26 -20.54
N PRO A 31 -8.73 6.55 -20.99
CA PRO A 31 -7.49 7.33 -21.06
C PRO A 31 -6.95 7.76 -19.67
N ILE A 32 -7.71 7.56 -18.59
CA ILE A 32 -7.36 8.02 -17.25
C ILE A 32 -7.30 6.82 -16.29
N GLY A 33 -6.14 6.63 -15.66
CA GLY A 33 -5.97 5.68 -14.56
C GLY A 33 -6.35 6.27 -13.20
N ARG A 34 -6.74 5.41 -12.25
CA ARG A 34 -7.10 5.77 -10.87
C ARG A 34 -5.98 5.39 -9.90
N LYS A 35 -5.67 6.26 -8.95
CA LYS A 35 -4.73 5.96 -7.85
C LYS A 35 -5.52 5.29 -6.72
N VAL A 36 -5.14 4.08 -6.34
CA VAL A 36 -5.82 3.24 -5.35
C VAL A 36 -4.86 2.96 -4.19
N ASP A 37 -5.32 3.15 -2.96
CA ASP A 37 -4.57 2.71 -1.77
C ASP A 37 -4.86 1.23 -1.52
N LEU A 38 -3.84 0.38 -1.59
CA LEU A 38 -4.00 -1.05 -1.30
C LEU A 38 -4.28 -1.31 0.20
N ARG A 39 -3.87 -0.41 1.10
CA ARG A 39 -4.11 -0.57 2.55
C ARG A 39 -5.58 -0.45 2.94
N ALA A 40 -6.40 0.10 2.06
CA ALA A 40 -7.85 0.20 2.27
C ALA A 40 -8.57 -1.15 2.12
N TYR A 41 -7.87 -2.20 1.69
CA TYR A 41 -8.42 -3.52 1.41
C TYR A 41 -7.65 -4.59 2.17
N ASP A 42 -8.38 -5.50 2.79
CA ASP A 42 -7.88 -6.61 3.59
C ASP A 42 -7.73 -7.92 2.79
N SER A 43 -8.27 -7.96 1.57
CA SER A 43 -8.26 -9.12 0.70
C SER A 43 -8.32 -8.72 -0.77
N TYR A 44 -7.99 -9.66 -1.64
CA TYR A 44 -8.18 -9.47 -3.08
C TYR A 44 -9.66 -9.34 -3.45
N GLU A 45 -10.56 -9.99 -2.69
CA GLU A 45 -12.00 -9.90 -2.91
C GLU A 45 -12.53 -8.49 -2.63
N SER A 46 -12.18 -7.89 -1.48
CA SER A 46 -12.59 -6.53 -1.15
C SER A 46 -12.00 -5.50 -2.11
N LEU A 47 -10.74 -5.71 -2.54
CA LEU A 47 -10.12 -4.91 -3.60
C LEU A 47 -10.88 -5.04 -4.92
N SER A 48 -11.19 -6.26 -5.36
CA SER A 48 -11.93 -6.52 -6.61
C SER A 48 -13.29 -5.83 -6.63
N GLN A 49 -14.07 -5.95 -5.54
CA GLN A 49 -15.36 -5.28 -5.40
C GLN A 49 -15.20 -3.75 -5.41
N GLY A 50 -14.18 -3.20 -4.74
CA GLY A 50 -13.88 -1.77 -4.75
C GLY A 50 -13.54 -1.27 -6.16
N LEU A 51 -12.74 -2.02 -6.92
CA LEU A 51 -12.41 -1.70 -8.30
C LEU A 51 -13.65 -1.74 -9.21
N GLN A 52 -14.49 -2.77 -9.10
CA GLN A 52 -15.75 -2.84 -9.84
C GLN A 52 -16.63 -1.61 -9.59
N GLN A 53 -16.75 -1.17 -8.33
CA GLN A 53 -17.51 0.04 -8.00
C GLN A 53 -16.87 1.31 -8.56
N LEU A 54 -15.54 1.45 -8.43
CA LEU A 54 -14.78 2.60 -8.97
C LEU A 54 -14.92 2.76 -10.49
N PHE A 55 -15.09 1.65 -11.21
CA PHE A 55 -15.21 1.63 -12.66
C PHE A 55 -16.64 1.37 -13.18
N SER A 56 -17.62 1.15 -12.31
CA SER A 56 -19.01 0.85 -12.69
C SER A 56 -19.62 1.88 -13.65
N ARG A 57 -19.45 3.18 -13.36
CA ARG A 57 -19.94 4.30 -14.21
C ARG A 57 -19.32 4.38 -15.61
N PHE A 58 -18.29 3.58 -15.87
CA PHE A 58 -17.59 3.56 -17.15
C PHE A 58 -17.99 2.34 -18.00
N LEU A 59 -18.75 1.39 -17.44
CA LEU A 59 -19.15 0.15 -18.12
C LEU A 59 -20.60 0.20 -18.63
N ASP A 60 -21.26 1.36 -18.54
CA ASP A 60 -22.61 1.65 -19.08
C ASP A 60 -22.55 2.27 -20.49
#